data_AF-A0A8I0PFA7-F1
#
_entry.id   AF-A0A8I0PFA7-F1
#
_cell.length_a   1.000
_cell.length_b   1.000
_cell.length_c   1.000
_cell.angle_alpha   90.00
_cell.angle_beta   90.00
_cell.angle_gamma   90.00
#
_symmetry.space_group_name_H-M   'P 1'
#
loop_
_entity.id
_entity.type
_entity.pdbx_description
1 polymer ?
#
loop_
_entity_poly.entity_id
_entity_poly.type
_entity_poly.pdbx_seq_one_letter_code
_entity_poly.pdbx_strand_id
1 'polypeptide(L)'
;MSTTVTIKAEQLPEALRPAFKEYEAAQLAAGEARRAVNVAAVADKHTLKPVADKAVADAQAAHTALCEATRAQPSAIRDHSNAAFAACVEKAREHLAQAEAELRAAARHAAVWGSVRPGRPTVNTERGDQTPGRLRAMFAVGQVREAADALPEDVE
;
A
#
# COMPACT_ATOMS: atom_id res chain seq x y z
N MET A 1 -1.82 -20.29 2.18
CA MET A 1 -2.67 -19.10 2.36
C MET A 1 -2.65 -18.33 1.06
N SER A 2 -3.79 -18.14 0.37
CA SER A 2 -3.85 -17.22 -0.76
C SER A 2 -4.19 -15.83 -0.25
N THR A 3 -3.32 -14.87 -0.50
CA THR A 3 -3.60 -13.46 -0.24
C THR A 3 -4.64 -13.02 -1.26
N THR A 4 -5.86 -12.74 -0.84
CA THR A 4 -6.89 -12.19 -1.73
C THR A 4 -6.48 -10.77 -2.12
N VAL A 5 -6.03 -10.59 -3.36
CA VAL A 5 -5.74 -9.27 -3.91
C VAL A 5 -7.07 -8.58 -4.16
N THR A 6 -7.36 -7.53 -3.38
CA THR A 6 -8.54 -6.69 -3.58
C THR A 6 -8.10 -5.44 -4.32
N ILE A 7 -8.66 -5.21 -5.51
CA ILE A 7 -8.40 -4.02 -6.31
C ILE A 7 -9.10 -2.83 -5.64
N LYS A 8 -8.37 -1.75 -5.40
CA LYS A 8 -8.92 -0.48 -4.90
C LYS A 8 -9.17 0.47 -6.07
N ALA A 9 -10.15 1.36 -5.94
CA ALA A 9 -10.45 2.38 -6.94
C ALA A 9 -9.21 3.23 -7.32
N GLU A 10 -8.32 3.52 -6.37
CA GLU A 10 -7.09 4.30 -6.62
C GLU A 10 -6.11 3.62 -7.57
N GLN A 11 -6.17 2.30 -7.69
CA GLN A 11 -5.33 1.48 -8.57
C GLN A 11 -5.87 1.43 -10.01
N LEU A 12 -7.00 2.07 -10.28
CA LEU A 12 -7.58 2.18 -11.61
C LEU A 12 -7.33 3.58 -12.21
N PRO A 13 -7.21 3.67 -13.54
CA PRO A 13 -7.21 4.95 -14.26
C PRO A 13 -8.40 5.82 -13.86
N GLU A 14 -8.20 7.14 -13.83
CA GLU A 14 -9.22 8.10 -13.38
C GLU A 14 -10.57 7.93 -14.08
N ALA A 15 -10.54 7.60 -15.37
CA ALA A 15 -11.75 7.37 -16.16
C ALA A 15 -12.58 6.15 -15.71
N LEU A 16 -11.97 5.16 -15.06
CA LEU A 16 -12.66 3.95 -14.58
C LEU A 16 -13.07 4.02 -13.12
N ARG A 17 -12.51 4.97 -12.34
CA ARG A 17 -12.79 5.11 -10.90
C ARG A 17 -14.28 5.32 -10.60
N PRO A 18 -15.04 6.16 -11.33
CA PRO A 18 -16.47 6.35 -11.08
C PRO A 18 -17.26 5.05 -11.26
N ALA A 19 -17.06 4.36 -12.39
CA ALA A 19 -17.75 3.11 -12.70
C ALA A 19 -17.42 1.99 -11.68
N PHE A 20 -16.17 1.93 -11.21
CA PHE A 20 -15.77 0.98 -10.17
C PHE A 20 -16.43 1.28 -8.82
N LYS A 21 -16.47 2.56 -8.40
CA LYS A 21 -17.14 2.98 -7.17
C LYS A 21 -18.65 2.71 -7.21
N GLU A 22 -19.30 2.93 -8.36
CA GLU A 22 -20.71 2.60 -8.55
C GLU A 22 -20.95 1.10 -8.43
N TYR A 23 -20.08 0.28 -9.02
CA TYR A 23 -20.13 -1.18 -8.87
C TYR A 23 -19.94 -1.63 -7.42
N GLU A 24 -18.95 -1.09 -6.69
CA GLU A 24 -18.73 -1.41 -5.27
C GLU A 24 -19.95 -1.05 -4.41
N ALA A 25 -20.52 0.14 -4.63
CA ALA A 25 -21.72 0.59 -3.91
C ALA A 25 -22.93 -0.31 -4.21
N ALA A 26 -23.14 -0.69 -5.48
CA ALA A 26 -24.23 -1.56 -5.88
C ALA A 26 -24.07 -2.99 -5.32
N GLN A 27 -22.84 -3.52 -5.30
CA GLN A 27 -22.52 -4.82 -4.67
C GLN A 27 -22.77 -4.80 -3.17
N LEU A 28 -22.36 -3.73 -2.47
CA LEU A 28 -22.61 -3.59 -1.04
C LEU A 28 -24.12 -3.57 -0.77
N ALA A 29 -24.88 -2.77 -1.52
CA ALA A 29 -26.33 -2.68 -1.40
C ALA A 29 -27.03 -4.02 -1.69
N ALA A 30 -26.58 -4.77 -2.71
CA ALA A 30 -27.10 -6.10 -3.03
C ALA A 30 -26.81 -7.10 -1.89
N GLY A 31 -25.60 -7.07 -1.33
CA GLY A 31 -25.22 -7.91 -0.20
C GLY A 31 -26.00 -7.59 1.07
N GLU A 32 -26.25 -6.31 1.36
CA GLU A 32 -27.10 -5.86 2.47
C GLU A 32 -28.56 -6.28 2.28
N ALA A 33 -29.14 -6.06 1.11
CA ALA A 33 -30.51 -6.46 0.80
C ALA A 33 -30.68 -7.99 0.88
N ARG A 34 -29.69 -8.75 0.38
CA ARG A 34 -29.71 -10.22 0.49
C ARG A 34 -29.61 -10.69 1.94
N ARG A 35 -28.74 -10.07 2.74
CA ARG A 35 -28.64 -10.35 4.18
C ARG A 35 -29.96 -10.08 4.89
N ALA A 36 -30.62 -8.95 4.59
CA ALA A 36 -31.92 -8.61 5.16
C ALA A 36 -33.00 -9.69 4.87
N VAL A 37 -33.06 -10.19 3.63
CA VAL A 37 -33.99 -11.30 3.28
C VAL A 37 -33.66 -12.59 4.03
N ASN A 38 -32.38 -12.90 4.22
CA ASN A 38 -31.95 -14.13 4.88
C ASN A 38 -32.32 -14.16 6.37
N VAL A 39 -32.21 -13.03 7.07
CA VAL A 39 -32.48 -12.92 8.51
C VAL A 39 -33.93 -12.57 8.84
N ALA A 40 -34.71 -12.08 7.87
CA ALA A 40 -36.10 -11.71 8.08
C ALA A 40 -37.02 -12.89 8.43
N ALA A 41 -38.06 -12.62 9.21
CA ALA A 41 -39.14 -13.56 9.49
C ALA A 41 -39.86 -13.95 8.18
N VAL A 42 -40.38 -15.17 8.09
CA VAL A 42 -41.01 -15.70 6.86
C VAL A 42 -42.12 -14.79 6.35
N ALA A 43 -42.89 -14.19 7.25
CA ALA A 43 -43.96 -13.26 6.93
C ALA A 43 -43.47 -12.00 6.19
N ASP A 44 -42.26 -11.53 6.45
CA ASP A 44 -41.73 -10.27 5.88
C ASP A 44 -40.89 -10.49 4.62
N LYS A 45 -40.57 -11.75 4.27
CA LYS A 45 -39.72 -12.05 3.11
C LYS A 45 -40.33 -11.61 1.78
N HIS A 46 -41.65 -11.60 1.66
CA HIS A 46 -42.34 -11.24 0.41
C HIS A 46 -42.21 -9.76 0.06
N THR A 47 -42.06 -8.86 1.04
CA THR A 47 -41.83 -7.42 0.80
C THR A 47 -40.36 -7.11 0.53
N LEU A 48 -39.44 -7.85 1.16
CA LEU A 48 -37.99 -7.64 1.03
C LEU A 48 -37.40 -8.28 -0.23
N LYS A 49 -38.00 -9.36 -0.73
CA LYS A 49 -37.49 -10.09 -1.90
C LYS A 49 -37.41 -9.23 -3.18
N PRO A 50 -38.44 -8.45 -3.57
CA PRO A 50 -38.34 -7.56 -4.73
C PRO A 50 -37.25 -6.50 -4.60
N VAL A 51 -36.99 -6.01 -3.37
CA VAL A 51 -35.92 -5.03 -3.10
C VAL A 51 -34.55 -5.67 -3.31
N ALA A 52 -34.35 -6.89 -2.80
CA ALA A 52 -33.12 -7.64 -3.00
C ALA A 52 -32.90 -8.02 -4.47
N ASP A 53 -33.95 -8.45 -5.18
CA ASP A 53 -33.88 -8.82 -6.59
C ASP A 53 -33.52 -7.59 -7.46
N LYS A 54 -34.10 -6.41 -7.15
CA LYS A 54 -33.73 -5.15 -7.79
C LYS A 54 -32.28 -4.76 -7.51
N ALA A 55 -31.82 -4.83 -6.26
CA ALA A 55 -30.45 -4.49 -5.90
C ALA A 55 -29.42 -5.40 -6.60
N VAL A 56 -29.75 -6.69 -6.80
CA VAL A 56 -28.93 -7.61 -7.60
C VAL A 56 -28.90 -7.22 -9.08
N ALA A 57 -30.05 -6.84 -9.65
CA ALA A 57 -30.10 -6.36 -11.04
C ALA A 57 -29.28 -5.07 -11.23
N ASP A 58 -29.37 -4.13 -10.30
CA ASP A 58 -28.60 -2.88 -10.31
C ASP A 58 -27.08 -3.16 -10.21
N ALA A 59 -26.67 -4.12 -9.37
CA ALA A 59 -25.28 -4.56 -9.28
C ALA A 59 -24.77 -5.23 -10.58
N GLN A 60 -25.61 -6.02 -11.24
CA GLN A 60 -25.29 -6.61 -12.54
C GLN A 60 -25.16 -5.55 -13.64
N ALA A 61 -26.05 -4.55 -13.66
CA ALA A 61 -25.97 -3.44 -14.60
C ALA A 61 -24.68 -2.62 -14.39
N ALA A 62 -24.34 -2.30 -13.14
CA ALA A 62 -23.08 -1.62 -12.80
C ALA A 62 -21.85 -2.45 -13.18
N HIS A 63 -21.91 -3.78 -13.02
CA HIS A 63 -20.83 -4.66 -13.46
C HIS A 63 -20.64 -4.66 -14.98
N THR A 64 -21.73 -4.71 -15.74
CA THR A 64 -21.70 -4.61 -17.21
C THR A 64 -21.13 -3.26 -17.65
N ALA A 65 -21.56 -2.16 -17.05
CA ALA A 65 -21.05 -0.83 -17.34
C ALA A 65 -19.53 -0.71 -17.07
N LEU A 66 -19.06 -1.28 -15.95
CA LEU A 66 -17.62 -1.35 -15.65
C LEU A 66 -16.85 -2.19 -16.69
N CYS A 67 -17.41 -3.32 -17.12
CA CYS A 67 -16.80 -4.16 -18.16
C CYS A 67 -16.71 -3.42 -19.50
N GLU A 68 -17.74 -2.69 -19.89
CA GLU A 68 -17.77 -1.89 -21.13
C GLU A 68 -16.77 -0.74 -21.07
N ALA A 69 -16.73 0.00 -19.96
CA ALA A 69 -15.77 1.07 -19.74
C ALA A 69 -14.33 0.53 -19.80
N THR A 70 -14.08 -0.64 -19.23
CA THR A 70 -12.78 -1.32 -19.27
C THR A 70 -12.40 -1.73 -20.69
N ARG A 71 -13.35 -2.29 -21.46
CA ARG A 71 -13.12 -2.66 -22.87
C ARG A 71 -12.79 -1.46 -23.76
N ALA A 72 -13.34 -0.28 -23.45
CA ALA A 72 -13.03 0.95 -24.16
C ALA A 72 -11.59 1.44 -23.91
N GLN A 73 -10.90 0.91 -22.90
CA GLN A 73 -9.55 1.35 -22.49
C GLN A 73 -8.60 0.16 -22.25
N PRO A 74 -8.31 -0.65 -23.28
CA PRO A 74 -7.65 -1.95 -23.11
C PRO A 74 -6.20 -1.86 -22.60
N SER A 75 -5.45 -0.80 -22.93
CA SER A 75 -4.08 -0.62 -22.43
C SER A 75 -4.02 0.26 -21.16
N ALA A 76 -4.99 1.14 -20.94
CA ALA A 76 -4.91 2.18 -19.92
C ALA A 76 -4.74 1.62 -18.50
N ILE A 77 -5.37 0.48 -18.19
CA ILE A 77 -5.21 -0.18 -16.88
C ILE A 77 -3.77 -0.68 -16.70
N ARG A 78 -3.20 -1.32 -17.73
CA ARG A 78 -1.82 -1.82 -17.70
C ARG A 78 -0.83 -0.67 -17.58
N ASP A 79 -1.01 0.37 -18.38
CA ASP A 79 -0.15 1.54 -18.41
C ASP A 79 -0.19 2.30 -17.08
N HIS A 80 -1.38 2.50 -16.51
CA HIS A 80 -1.56 3.13 -15.20
C HIS A 80 -0.94 2.29 -14.07
N SER A 81 -1.15 0.97 -14.09
CA SER A 81 -0.59 0.07 -13.08
C SER A 81 0.93 0.05 -13.13
N ASN A 82 1.53 0.05 -14.32
CA ASN A 82 2.98 0.12 -14.49
C ASN A 82 3.52 1.47 -13.99
N ALA A 83 2.92 2.58 -14.40
CA ALA A 83 3.32 3.91 -13.95
C ALA A 83 3.21 4.06 -12.42
N ALA A 84 2.13 3.56 -11.82
CA ALA A 84 1.93 3.59 -10.38
C ALA A 84 2.94 2.70 -9.64
N PHE A 85 3.25 1.53 -10.19
CA PHE A 85 4.28 0.65 -9.65
C PHE A 85 5.65 1.33 -9.67
N ALA A 86 6.08 1.84 -10.82
CA ALA A 86 7.36 2.54 -10.97
C ALA A 86 7.46 3.72 -10.00
N ALA A 87 6.40 4.52 -9.88
CA ALA A 87 6.36 5.64 -8.93
C ALA A 87 6.47 5.18 -7.46
N CYS A 88 5.88 4.05 -7.09
CA CYS A 88 6.02 3.48 -5.75
C CYS A 88 7.43 2.97 -5.47
N VAL A 89 8.08 2.35 -6.47
CA VAL A 89 9.47 1.88 -6.36
C VAL A 89 10.42 3.05 -6.19
N GLU A 90 10.26 4.12 -6.98
CA GLU A 90 11.08 5.34 -6.84
C GLU A 90 10.92 5.98 -5.46
N LYS A 91 9.68 6.11 -4.96
CA LYS A 91 9.45 6.60 -3.59
C LYS A 91 10.10 5.71 -2.53
N ALA A 92 10.06 4.39 -2.72
CA ALA A 92 10.74 3.47 -1.82
C ALA A 92 12.26 3.69 -1.83
N ARG A 93 12.87 3.87 -3.01
CA ARG A 93 14.30 4.23 -3.15
C ARG A 93 14.63 5.52 -2.40
N GLU A 94 13.81 6.56 -2.58
CA GLU A 94 14.00 7.84 -1.88
C GLU A 94 13.94 7.70 -0.36
N HIS A 95 12.95 6.97 0.16
CA HIS A 95 12.82 6.74 1.60
C HIS A 95 13.96 5.90 2.17
N LEU A 96 14.45 4.90 1.45
CA LEU A 96 15.62 4.11 1.87
C LEU A 96 16.89 4.97 1.87
N ALA A 97 17.09 5.81 0.86
CA ALA A 97 18.22 6.75 0.83
C ALA A 97 18.18 7.75 2.00
N GLN A 98 16.99 8.27 2.34
CA GLN A 98 16.81 9.13 3.51
C GLN A 98 17.11 8.38 4.82
N ALA A 99 16.58 7.17 4.99
CA ALA A 99 16.84 6.33 6.16
C ALA A 99 18.34 6.01 6.31
N GLU A 100 19.03 5.72 5.20
CA GLU A 100 20.48 5.49 5.21
C GLU A 100 21.26 6.73 5.69
N ALA A 101 20.88 7.91 5.22
CA ALA A 101 21.50 9.18 5.61
C ALA A 101 21.30 9.48 7.12
N GLU A 102 20.09 9.25 7.64
CA GLU A 102 19.77 9.44 9.05
C GLU A 102 20.53 8.43 9.93
N LEU A 103 20.60 7.15 9.53
CA LEU A 103 21.36 6.14 10.27
C LEU A 103 22.86 6.45 10.30
N ARG A 104 23.42 6.98 9.20
CA ARG A 104 24.80 7.50 9.21
C ARG A 104 24.99 8.68 10.15
N ALA A 105 24.03 9.61 10.20
CA ALA A 105 24.07 10.71 11.15
C ALA A 105 24.02 10.19 12.59
N ALA A 106 23.13 9.24 12.89
CA ALA A 106 23.04 8.59 14.19
C ALA A 106 24.35 7.86 14.57
N ALA A 107 24.97 7.15 13.62
CA ALA A 107 26.26 6.50 13.85
C ALA A 107 27.36 7.50 14.23
N ARG A 108 27.41 8.67 13.55
CA ARG A 108 28.34 9.75 13.88
C ARG A 108 28.07 10.34 15.27
N HIS A 109 26.81 10.62 15.60
CA HIS A 109 26.45 11.11 16.93
C HIS A 109 26.76 10.10 18.04
N ALA A 110 26.53 8.80 17.81
CA ALA A 110 26.88 7.74 18.75
C ALA A 110 28.40 7.63 18.97
N ALA A 111 29.20 7.80 17.90
CA ALA A 111 30.65 7.83 17.98
C ALA A 111 31.14 9.03 18.82
N VAL A 112 30.56 10.22 18.61
CA VAL A 112 30.88 11.42 19.41
C VAL A 112 30.45 11.21 20.87
N TRP A 113 29.26 10.68 21.12
CA TRP A 113 28.78 10.43 22.47
C TRP A 113 29.68 9.46 23.26
N GLY A 114 30.10 8.34 22.65
CA GLY A 114 30.97 7.37 23.33
C GLY A 114 32.46 7.75 23.36
N SER A 115 32.89 8.76 22.59
CA SER A 115 34.26 9.28 22.61
C SER A 115 34.49 10.37 23.68
N VAL A 116 33.42 10.92 24.27
CA VAL A 116 33.48 11.96 25.31
C VAL A 116 33.38 11.32 26.70
N ARG A 117 34.15 11.82 27.67
CA ARG A 117 34.01 11.48 29.10
C ARG A 117 33.64 12.72 29.91
N PRO A 118 32.71 12.62 30.88
CA PRO A 118 32.45 13.70 31.82
C PRO A 118 33.75 14.12 32.53
N GLY A 119 34.04 15.43 32.53
CA GLY A 119 35.22 16.01 33.19
C GLY A 119 36.55 15.90 32.43
N ARG A 120 36.58 15.37 31.19
CA ARG A 120 37.78 15.36 30.33
C ARG A 120 37.46 16.04 28.98
N PRO A 121 38.17 17.13 28.61
CA PRO A 121 37.85 17.93 27.42
C PRO A 121 38.30 17.30 26.08
N THR A 122 38.94 16.13 26.10
CA THR A 122 39.47 15.49 24.89
C THR A 122 38.54 14.42 24.35
N VAL A 123 38.21 14.54 23.05
CA VAL A 123 37.49 13.53 22.28
C VAL A 123 38.47 12.41 21.92
N ASN A 124 38.20 11.18 22.35
CA ASN A 124 38.96 10.00 21.91
C ASN A 124 38.25 9.33 20.73
N THR A 125 38.70 9.63 19.52
CA THR A 125 38.10 9.16 18.26
C THR A 125 38.15 7.64 18.10
N GLU A 126 39.25 6.99 18.49
CA GLU A 126 39.42 5.52 18.41
C GLU A 126 38.36 4.78 19.23
N ARG A 127 38.01 5.33 20.41
CA ARG A 127 36.96 4.77 21.26
C ARG A 127 35.57 4.98 20.68
N GLY A 128 35.35 6.09 19.98
CA GLY A 128 34.11 6.41 19.27
C GLY A 128 33.79 5.38 18.17
N ASP A 129 34.83 4.91 17.47
CA ASP A 129 34.68 3.94 16.39
C ASP A 129 34.18 2.57 16.84
N GLN A 130 34.50 2.17 18.08
CA GLN A 130 34.08 0.88 18.63
C GLN A 130 32.82 0.96 19.49
N THR A 131 32.10 2.09 19.46
CA THR A 131 30.89 2.24 20.27
C THR A 131 29.77 1.30 19.78
N PRO A 132 29.07 0.58 20.68
CA PRO A 132 27.97 -0.30 20.30
C PRO A 132 26.86 0.42 19.52
N GLY A 133 26.59 1.68 19.85
CA GLY A 133 25.61 2.51 19.15
C GLY A 133 25.98 2.77 17.68
N ARG A 134 27.25 3.14 17.41
CA ARG A 134 27.75 3.30 16.03
C ARG A 134 27.70 1.98 15.27
N LEU A 135 28.18 0.89 15.87
CA LEU A 135 28.20 -0.44 15.22
C LEU A 135 26.79 -0.90 14.85
N ARG A 136 25.80 -0.73 15.73
CA ARG A 136 24.39 -1.07 15.45
C ARG A 136 23.80 -0.18 14.35
N ALA A 137 24.06 1.13 14.38
CA ALA A 137 23.59 2.04 13.35
C ALA A 137 24.21 1.71 11.98
N MET A 138 25.50 1.38 11.93
CA MET A 138 26.18 0.97 10.70
C MET A 138 25.72 -0.42 10.21
N PHE A 139 25.35 -1.34 11.09
CA PHE A 139 24.72 -2.60 10.71
C PHE A 139 23.35 -2.36 10.05
N ALA A 140 22.52 -1.48 10.61
CA ALA A 140 21.25 -1.09 10.01
C ALA A 140 21.42 -0.42 8.64
N VAL A 141 22.48 0.39 8.44
CA VAL A 141 22.84 0.92 7.11
C VAL A 141 23.07 -0.21 6.09
N GLY A 142 23.71 -1.31 6.50
CA GLY A 142 23.88 -2.49 5.65
C GLY A 142 22.55 -3.11 5.22
N GLN A 143 21.62 -3.25 6.16
CA GLN A 143 20.28 -3.79 5.88
C GLN A 143 19.45 -2.88 4.96
N VAL A 144 19.55 -1.56 5.14
CA VAL A 144 18.86 -0.59 4.27
C VAL A 144 19.40 -0.66 2.84
N ARG A 145 20.72 -0.84 2.67
CA ARG A 145 21.33 -1.04 1.35
C ARG A 145 20.89 -2.34 0.70
N GLU A 146 20.91 -3.44 1.44
CA GLU A 146 20.41 -4.73 0.94
C GLU A 146 18.93 -4.63 0.50
N ALA A 147 18.11 -3.92 1.27
CA ALA A 147 16.73 -3.66 0.89
C ALA A 147 16.60 -2.77 -0.35
N ALA A 148 17.50 -1.80 -0.54
CA ALA A 148 17.51 -0.95 -1.73
C ALA A 148 17.95 -1.71 -2.98
N ASP A 149 18.96 -2.57 -2.86
CA ASP A 149 19.47 -3.42 -3.94
C ASP A 149 18.46 -4.51 -4.35
N ALA A 150 17.57 -4.90 -3.43
CA ALA A 150 16.49 -5.85 -3.70
C ALA A 150 15.28 -5.22 -4.41
N LEU A 151 15.24 -3.90 -4.60
CA LEU A 151 14.14 -3.24 -5.31
C LEU A 151 14.22 -3.53 -6.82
N PRO A 152 13.08 -3.80 -7.48
CA PRO A 152 13.06 -4.10 -8.91
C PRO A 152 13.54 -2.91 -9.74
N GLU A 153 14.50 -3.15 -10.65
CA GLU A 153 15.09 -2.12 -11.51
C GLU A 153 14.18 -1.75 -12.68
N ASP A 154 13.44 -2.71 -13.23
CA ASP A 154 12.49 -2.50 -14.34
C ASP A 154 11.25 -3.40 -14.23
N VAL A 155 10.13 -2.91 -14.75
CA VAL A 155 8.93 -3.71 -15.05
C VAL A 155 8.92 -3.99 -16.54
N GLU A 156 9.39 -5.16 -16.95
CA GLU A 156 9.20 -5.68 -18.32
C GLU A 156 7.79 -6.28 -18.51
#